data_AF-A4XRF9-F1
#
_entry.id   AF-A4XRF9-F1
#
_cell.length_a   1.000
_cell.length_b   1.000
_cell.length_c   1.000
_cell.angle_alpha   90.00
_cell.angle_beta   90.00
_cell.angle_gamma   90.00
#
_symmetry.space_group_name_H-M   'P 1'
#
loop_
_entity.id
_entity.type
_entity.pdbx_description
1 polymer ?
#
loop_
_entity_poly.entity_id
_entity_poly.type
_entity_poly.pdbx_seq_one_letter_code
_entity_poly.pdbx_strand_id
1 'polypeptide(L)'
;MNHDNSENKAAKKLADILSRNKEDSLKQAGKGIVFDNEEYELAANRQDNYLEDLFKARTSNMRLFNFAWLFLQFKEDAKFEEFNFGKKESTLDDIESFMLDVLTSHKIASALAEEILREFNRRAVHPEKLTWAIGPRTSRWIKNKITPFDRYQIKRLPNISGPQLTQAIFDFMDADLSAKIAHLEELKTQWDQNLKTDHHLKWLDDKVHGKERRELAWAALCDKYPDRFNVVRAPSKHQDFLEIFDQLAEEGVSKRDFIKSLKGKESKLKTANKGRKAKNLDILLENHPRLKKLAEHWAVPECIALDRLISEAHEKEFGKE
;
A
#
# COMPACT_ATOMS: atom_id res chain seq x y z
N MET A 1 0.52 -55.93 6.26
CA MET A 1 1.37 -55.76 5.06
C MET A 1 1.46 -54.29 4.57
N ASN A 2 1.31 -53.28 5.43
CA ASN A 2 1.36 -51.84 5.04
C ASN A 2 2.49 -51.04 5.71
N HIS A 3 3.40 -51.66 6.49
CA HIS A 3 4.46 -50.93 7.20
C HIS A 3 5.66 -50.56 6.30
N ASP A 4 6.03 -51.41 5.34
CA ASP A 4 7.21 -51.17 4.48
C ASP A 4 7.10 -49.96 3.56
N ASN A 5 5.88 -49.60 3.14
CA ASN A 5 5.68 -48.49 2.19
C ASN A 5 5.77 -47.11 2.86
N SER A 6 5.48 -47.02 4.17
CA SER A 6 5.59 -45.78 4.95
C SER A 6 7.04 -45.48 5.30
N GLU A 7 7.81 -46.49 5.74
CA GLU A 7 9.23 -46.32 6.08
C GLU A 7 10.08 -45.94 4.86
N ASN A 8 9.79 -46.50 3.69
CA ASN A 8 10.55 -46.20 2.47
C ASN A 8 10.24 -44.77 1.94
N LYS A 9 8.99 -44.30 2.09
CA LYS A 9 8.61 -42.91 1.77
C LYS A 9 9.22 -41.90 2.75
N ALA A 10 9.26 -42.26 4.03
CA ALA A 10 9.88 -41.49 5.10
C ALA A 10 11.41 -41.36 4.87
N ALA A 11 12.09 -42.47 4.59
CA ALA A 11 13.52 -42.48 4.30
C ALA A 11 13.87 -41.65 3.06
N LYS A 12 13.06 -41.73 2.00
CA LYS A 12 13.23 -40.91 0.79
C LYS A 12 13.06 -39.42 1.08
N LYS A 13 12.00 -39.03 1.82
CA LYS A 13 11.78 -37.62 2.19
C LYS A 13 12.90 -37.07 3.07
N LEU A 14 13.41 -37.88 4.01
CA LEU A 14 14.57 -37.50 4.81
C LEU A 14 15.83 -37.32 3.94
N ALA A 15 16.08 -38.22 3.00
CA ALA A 15 17.18 -38.09 2.06
C ALA A 15 17.07 -36.83 1.19
N ASP A 16 15.86 -36.49 0.72
CA ASP A 16 15.59 -35.28 -0.07
C ASP A 16 15.77 -33.98 0.76
N ILE A 17 15.48 -34.00 2.07
CA ILE A 17 15.75 -32.86 2.97
C ILE A 17 17.27 -32.74 3.22
N LEU A 18 17.93 -33.86 3.51
CA LEU A 18 19.37 -33.88 3.79
C LEU A 18 20.21 -33.53 2.54
N SER A 19 19.76 -33.90 1.33
CA SER A 19 20.43 -33.54 0.09
C SER A 19 20.33 -32.04 -0.20
N ARG A 20 19.15 -31.43 0.01
CA ARG A 20 18.96 -29.97 -0.04
C ARG A 20 19.93 -29.25 0.90
N ASN A 21 20.02 -29.71 2.15
CA ASN A 21 20.94 -29.14 3.15
C ASN A 21 22.42 -29.18 2.71
N LYS A 22 22.82 -30.29 2.06
CA LYS A 22 24.21 -30.52 1.61
C LYS A 22 24.58 -29.70 0.38
N GLU A 23 23.68 -29.58 -0.59
CA GLU A 23 23.90 -28.74 -1.79
C GLU A 23 24.03 -27.25 -1.43
N ASP A 24 23.27 -26.78 -0.45
CA ASP A 24 23.33 -25.38 -0.02
C ASP A 24 24.58 -25.07 0.80
N SER A 25 25.07 -26.03 1.58
CA SER A 25 26.36 -25.91 2.31
C SER A 25 27.55 -25.79 1.35
N LEU A 26 27.49 -26.49 0.20
CA LEU A 26 28.53 -26.42 -0.83
C LEU A 26 28.50 -25.11 -1.63
N LYS A 27 27.34 -24.45 -1.75
CA LYS A 27 27.20 -23.11 -2.38
C LYS A 27 27.67 -21.97 -1.47
N GLN A 28 27.80 -22.20 -0.16
CA GLN A 28 28.12 -21.18 0.86
C GLN A 28 29.61 -21.10 1.26
N ALA A 29 30.50 -21.90 0.67
CA ALA A 29 31.94 -21.85 0.96
C ALA A 29 32.66 -20.55 0.50
N GLY A 30 31.91 -19.53 0.03
CA GLY A 30 32.43 -18.22 -0.33
C GLY A 30 31.66 -17.09 0.38
N LYS A 31 32.25 -16.56 1.46
CA LYS A 31 31.86 -15.34 2.21
C LYS A 31 30.60 -15.45 3.08
N GLY A 32 30.77 -16.01 4.28
CA GLY A 32 29.92 -15.74 5.43
C GLY A 32 30.64 -14.83 6.42
N ILE A 33 30.02 -13.71 6.79
CA ILE A 33 30.42 -12.92 7.97
C ILE A 33 30.03 -13.74 9.20
N VAL A 34 31.01 -14.02 10.06
CA VAL A 34 30.83 -14.68 11.35
C VAL A 34 30.19 -13.67 12.30
N PHE A 35 29.04 -14.01 12.86
CA PHE A 35 28.54 -13.36 14.07
C PHE A 35 28.87 -14.27 15.26
N ASP A 36 29.39 -13.67 16.32
CA ASP A 36 29.89 -14.35 17.50
C ASP A 36 28.85 -15.30 18.10
N ASN A 37 29.24 -16.57 18.19
CA ASN A 37 28.58 -17.61 18.94
C ASN A 37 28.99 -17.47 20.42
N GLU A 38 28.10 -16.97 21.26
CA GLU A 38 28.14 -17.31 22.68
C GLU A 38 27.21 -18.50 22.95
N GLU A 39 27.87 -19.62 23.26
CA GLU A 39 27.44 -20.77 24.07
C GLU A 39 25.97 -21.23 24.02
N TYR A 40 25.76 -22.37 23.35
CA TYR A 40 24.81 -23.38 23.82
C TYR A 40 25.45 -24.77 23.69
N GLU A 41 26.30 -25.12 24.64
CA GLU A 41 26.39 -26.51 25.08
C GLU A 41 25.20 -26.77 26.01
N LEU A 42 24.36 -27.76 25.69
CA LEU A 42 23.71 -28.62 26.69
C LEU A 42 22.93 -29.78 26.05
N ALA A 43 23.44 -30.97 26.39
CA ALA A 43 22.72 -32.20 26.72
C ALA A 43 22.05 -33.02 25.60
N ALA A 44 22.79 -34.06 25.21
CA ALA A 44 22.27 -35.35 24.80
C ALA A 44 21.32 -35.92 25.88
N ASN A 45 20.01 -35.83 25.63
CA ASN A 45 18.90 -36.64 26.16
C ASN A 45 17.61 -35.80 26.13
N ARG A 46 17.00 -35.64 24.95
CA ARG A 46 15.60 -35.18 24.83
C ARG A 46 14.95 -35.89 23.66
N GLN A 47 14.08 -36.85 23.99
CA GLN A 47 13.19 -37.50 23.05
C GLN A 47 11.82 -36.79 23.02
N ASP A 48 11.70 -35.63 23.66
CA ASP A 48 10.45 -34.88 23.83
C ASP A 48 10.54 -33.47 23.22
N ASN A 49 9.56 -33.19 22.34
CA ASN A 49 9.18 -31.89 21.77
C ASN A 49 10.11 -31.21 20.75
N TYR A 50 10.13 -31.72 19.50
CA TYR A 50 10.59 -30.96 18.32
C TYR A 50 9.71 -29.72 18.03
N LEU A 51 8.44 -29.76 18.45
CA LEU A 51 7.61 -28.56 18.53
C LEU A 51 8.23 -27.60 19.55
N GLU A 52 8.66 -28.03 20.73
CA GLU A 52 9.46 -27.14 21.58
C GLU A 52 10.75 -26.71 20.88
N ASP A 53 11.47 -27.49 20.09
CA ASP A 53 12.67 -26.95 19.40
C ASP A 53 12.37 -25.85 18.36
N LEU A 54 11.28 -25.97 17.60
CA LEU A 54 10.81 -24.91 16.69
C LEU A 54 10.11 -23.75 17.43
N PHE A 55 9.54 -24.03 18.62
CA PHE A 55 8.65 -23.18 19.40
C PHE A 55 9.19 -22.91 20.84
N LYS A 56 10.52 -23.00 21.07
CA LYS A 56 11.15 -23.14 22.42
C LYS A 56 11.02 -21.91 23.30
N ALA A 57 10.56 -20.83 22.70
CA ALA A 57 9.82 -19.83 23.42
C ALA A 57 8.43 -19.74 22.78
N ARG A 58 7.37 -20.03 23.55
CA ARG A 58 6.00 -19.54 23.28
C ARG A 58 5.93 -17.99 23.35
N THR A 59 7.01 -17.28 23.05
CA THR A 59 7.01 -15.84 22.81
C THR A 59 6.55 -15.62 21.37
N SER A 60 5.28 -15.26 21.21
CA SER A 60 4.72 -14.26 20.27
C SER A 60 5.33 -14.03 18.86
N ASN A 61 6.17 -14.91 18.30
CA ASN A 61 6.85 -14.70 17.02
C ASN A 61 5.98 -15.18 15.86
N MET A 62 4.84 -14.50 15.69
CA MET A 62 3.90 -14.72 14.59
C MET A 62 4.57 -14.65 13.21
N ARG A 63 5.68 -13.93 13.10
CA ARG A 63 6.44 -13.81 11.86
C ARG A 63 7.07 -15.13 11.44
N LEU A 64 7.71 -15.84 12.38
CA LEU A 64 8.25 -17.18 12.13
C LEU A 64 7.13 -18.15 11.76
N PHE A 65 5.98 -18.10 12.45
CA PHE A 65 4.86 -19.01 12.16
C PHE A 65 4.25 -18.74 10.79
N ASN A 66 4.09 -17.46 10.42
CA ASN A 66 3.66 -17.12 9.06
C ASN A 66 4.67 -17.63 8.02
N PHE A 67 5.98 -17.50 8.26
CA PHE A 67 6.98 -18.04 7.36
C PHE A 67 6.91 -19.57 7.26
N ALA A 68 6.80 -20.27 8.39
CA ALA A 68 6.67 -21.72 8.45
C ALA A 68 5.42 -22.22 7.71
N TRP A 69 4.27 -21.56 7.93
CA TRP A 69 3.03 -21.86 7.23
C TRP A 69 3.18 -21.71 5.72
N LEU A 70 3.78 -20.61 5.25
CA LEU A 70 4.05 -20.38 3.82
C LEU A 70 5.02 -21.41 3.25
N PHE A 71 6.06 -21.77 4.01
CA PHE A 71 7.03 -22.78 3.62
C PHE A 71 6.34 -24.13 3.42
N LEU A 72 5.58 -24.58 4.40
CA LEU A 72 4.86 -25.86 4.31
C LEU A 72 3.82 -25.83 3.18
N GLN A 73 3.07 -24.74 3.04
CA GLN A 73 2.07 -24.59 1.99
C GLN A 73 2.67 -24.65 0.58
N PHE A 74 3.75 -23.91 0.33
CA PHE A 74 4.25 -23.69 -1.03
C PHE A 74 5.48 -24.53 -1.39
N LYS A 75 6.23 -25.06 -0.42
CA LYS A 75 7.39 -25.92 -0.65
C LYS A 75 7.12 -27.39 -0.36
N GLU A 76 6.21 -27.68 0.57
CA GLU A 76 5.92 -29.05 1.02
C GLU A 76 4.50 -29.52 0.65
N ASP A 77 3.74 -28.72 -0.11
CA ASP A 77 2.36 -29.00 -0.58
C ASP A 77 1.41 -29.40 0.56
N ALA A 78 1.46 -28.65 1.66
CA ALA A 78 0.68 -28.96 2.87
C ALA A 78 -0.84 -28.79 2.73
N LYS A 79 -1.32 -28.10 1.68
CA LYS A 79 -2.75 -27.89 1.37
C LYS A 79 -3.56 -27.31 2.53
N PHE A 80 -2.98 -26.36 3.23
CA PHE A 80 -3.64 -25.61 4.30
C PHE A 80 -4.79 -24.76 3.78
N GLU A 81 -5.76 -24.52 4.65
CA GLU A 81 -6.86 -23.60 4.37
C GLU A 81 -6.36 -22.15 4.45
N GLU A 82 -6.48 -21.41 3.34
CA GLU A 82 -5.99 -20.02 3.26
C GLU A 82 -6.58 -19.10 4.35
N PHE A 83 -7.78 -19.41 4.85
CA PHE A 83 -8.46 -18.68 5.92
C PHE A 83 -7.84 -18.86 7.32
N ASN A 84 -6.89 -19.77 7.48
CA ASN A 84 -6.17 -20.00 8.74
C ASN A 84 -4.89 -19.15 8.83
N PHE A 85 -4.29 -18.83 7.69
CA PHE A 85 -3.07 -18.03 7.62
C PHE A 85 -3.24 -16.66 8.30
N GLY A 86 -2.27 -16.28 9.13
CA GLY A 86 -2.22 -15.00 9.84
C GLY A 86 -3.03 -14.95 11.14
N LYS A 87 -3.85 -15.97 11.43
CA LYS A 87 -4.51 -16.14 12.72
C LYS A 87 -3.66 -17.06 13.60
N LYS A 88 -3.22 -16.57 14.75
CA LYS A 88 -2.25 -17.27 15.62
C LYS A 88 -2.62 -18.73 15.88
N GLU A 89 -3.82 -18.98 16.41
CA GLU A 89 -4.26 -20.32 16.77
C GLU A 89 -4.38 -21.21 15.52
N SER A 90 -5.15 -20.80 14.51
CA SER A 90 -5.36 -21.62 13.31
C SER A 90 -4.08 -21.87 12.50
N THR A 91 -3.17 -20.90 12.43
CA THR A 91 -1.86 -21.07 11.76
C THR A 91 -1.01 -22.09 12.50
N LEU A 92 -1.04 -22.10 13.84
CA LEU A 92 -0.32 -23.08 14.64
C LEU A 92 -0.95 -24.47 14.50
N ASP A 93 -2.28 -24.57 14.59
CA ASP A 93 -3.01 -25.82 14.43
C ASP A 93 -2.71 -26.48 13.07
N ASP A 94 -2.72 -25.72 11.98
CA ASP A 94 -2.34 -26.21 10.64
C ASP A 94 -0.93 -26.82 10.63
N ILE A 95 0.05 -26.10 11.22
CA ILE A 95 1.44 -26.54 11.27
C ILE A 95 1.56 -27.81 12.14
N GLU A 96 0.96 -27.81 13.33
CA GLU A 96 1.01 -28.93 14.26
C GLU A 96 0.38 -30.19 13.64
N SER A 97 -0.82 -30.08 13.07
CA SER A 97 -1.48 -31.18 12.37
C SER A 97 -0.64 -31.70 11.20
N PHE A 98 -0.04 -30.84 10.37
CA PHE A 98 0.83 -31.33 9.31
C PHE A 98 2.06 -32.06 9.83
N MET A 99 2.71 -31.50 10.84
CA MET A 99 3.94 -32.06 11.39
C MET A 99 3.69 -33.37 12.16
N LEU A 100 2.51 -33.56 12.75
CA LEU A 100 2.13 -34.78 13.48
C LEU A 100 1.50 -35.84 12.56
N ASP A 101 0.57 -35.44 11.69
CA ASP A 101 -0.29 -36.36 10.95
C ASP A 101 0.33 -36.79 9.61
N VAL A 102 1.15 -35.94 8.99
CA VAL A 102 1.77 -36.21 7.68
C VAL A 102 3.19 -36.74 7.82
N LEU A 103 3.92 -36.33 8.85
CA LEU A 103 5.29 -36.80 9.12
C LEU A 103 5.26 -37.93 10.14
N THR A 104 5.14 -39.16 9.64
CA THR A 104 5.06 -40.40 10.45
C THR A 104 6.31 -40.71 11.29
N SER A 105 7.38 -39.91 11.16
CA SER A 105 8.63 -40.08 11.91
C SER A 105 9.10 -38.75 12.51
N HIS A 106 9.36 -38.77 13.82
CA HIS A 106 9.94 -37.63 14.55
C HIS A 106 11.24 -37.09 13.93
N LYS A 107 12.07 -37.97 13.34
CA LYS A 107 13.32 -37.53 12.71
C LYS A 107 13.07 -36.63 11.49
N ILE A 108 11.99 -36.87 10.76
CA ILE A 108 11.63 -36.08 9.57
C ILE A 108 11.04 -34.75 10.00
N ALA A 109 10.15 -34.76 10.99
CA ALA A 109 9.60 -33.54 11.57
C ALA A 109 10.69 -32.62 12.12
N SER A 110 11.67 -33.19 12.84
CA SER A 110 12.83 -32.44 13.34
C SER A 110 13.73 -31.91 12.23
N ALA A 111 14.05 -32.70 11.20
CA ALA A 111 14.86 -32.22 10.09
C ALA A 111 14.18 -31.10 9.28
N LEU A 112 12.86 -31.19 9.07
CA LEU A 112 12.09 -30.15 8.39
C LEU A 112 11.99 -28.87 9.24
N ALA A 113 11.83 -29.03 10.56
CA ALA A 113 11.84 -27.93 11.51
C ALA A 113 13.16 -27.12 11.44
N GLU A 114 14.31 -27.82 11.45
CA GLU A 114 15.63 -27.20 11.28
C GLU A 114 15.79 -26.50 9.93
N GLU A 115 15.28 -27.10 8.83
CA GLU A 115 15.28 -26.48 7.50
C GLU A 115 14.49 -25.16 7.49
N ILE A 116 13.28 -25.15 8.08
CA ILE A 116 12.44 -23.94 8.17
C ILE A 116 13.16 -22.85 8.97
N LEU A 117 13.73 -23.17 10.14
CA LEU A 117 14.46 -22.20 10.96
C LEU A 117 15.68 -21.63 10.24
N ARG A 118 16.45 -22.49 9.57
CA ARG A 118 17.62 -22.07 8.80
C ARG A 118 17.24 -21.15 7.64
N GLU A 119 16.20 -21.51 6.88
CA GLU A 119 15.72 -20.69 5.77
C GLU A 119 15.12 -19.36 6.26
N PHE A 120 14.41 -19.36 7.39
CA PHE A 120 13.94 -18.13 8.02
C PHE A 120 15.11 -17.23 8.41
N ASN A 121 16.09 -17.75 9.15
CA ASN A 121 17.25 -16.96 9.57
C ASN A 121 18.07 -16.44 8.39
N ARG A 122 18.15 -17.20 7.29
CA ARG A 122 18.85 -16.79 6.07
C ARG A 122 18.12 -15.69 5.29
N ARG A 123 16.78 -15.72 5.27
CA ARG A 123 15.96 -14.90 4.37
C ARG A 123 15.24 -13.75 5.05
N ALA A 124 14.96 -13.85 6.35
CA ALA A 124 14.13 -12.91 7.07
C ALA A 124 14.87 -11.59 7.27
N VAL A 125 14.20 -10.49 6.92
CA VAL A 125 14.77 -9.16 7.08
C VAL A 125 14.74 -8.76 8.57
N HIS A 126 15.74 -8.10 9.13
CA HIS A 126 15.63 -7.64 10.53
C HIS A 126 14.42 -6.71 10.73
N PRO A 127 13.57 -6.87 11.78
CA PRO A 127 12.35 -6.08 11.96
C PRO A 127 12.57 -4.56 11.91
N GLU A 128 13.72 -4.09 12.40
CA GLU A 128 14.10 -2.68 12.39
C GLU A 128 14.10 -2.04 10.99
N LYS A 129 14.48 -2.82 9.96
CA LYS A 129 14.48 -2.37 8.56
C LYS A 129 13.08 -2.14 8.00
N LEU A 130 12.04 -2.63 8.67
CA LEU A 130 10.63 -2.53 8.28
C LEU A 130 9.82 -1.57 9.16
N THR A 131 10.41 -0.99 10.20
CA THR A 131 9.72 -0.08 11.15
C THR A 131 9.04 1.11 10.49
N TRP A 132 9.62 1.63 9.41
CA TRP A 132 9.07 2.76 8.65
C TRP A 132 7.79 2.38 7.86
N ALA A 133 7.54 1.10 7.60
CA ALA A 133 6.42 0.60 6.80
C ALA A 133 5.13 0.33 7.62
N ILE A 134 5.08 0.75 8.90
CA ILE A 134 3.99 0.39 9.81
C ILE A 134 2.69 1.23 9.62
N GLY A 135 2.79 2.43 9.04
CA GLY A 135 1.65 3.35 8.92
C GLY A 135 0.57 2.93 7.90
N PRO A 136 -0.73 3.29 8.09
CA PRO A 136 -1.81 2.92 7.16
C PRO A 136 -1.64 3.43 5.72
N ARG A 137 -1.08 4.64 5.56
CA ARG A 137 -0.77 5.22 4.23
C ARG A 137 0.43 4.52 3.60
N THR A 138 1.52 4.35 4.36
CA THR A 138 2.73 3.64 3.91
C THR A 138 2.43 2.19 3.54
N SER A 139 1.61 1.49 4.33
CA SER A 139 1.15 0.13 4.06
C SER A 139 0.38 0.01 2.74
N ARG A 140 -0.43 1.01 2.38
CA ARG A 140 -1.12 1.03 1.08
C ARG A 140 -0.18 1.37 -0.07
N TRP A 141 0.74 2.30 0.15
CA TRP A 141 1.76 2.65 -0.83
C TRP A 141 2.67 1.45 -1.15
N ILE A 142 3.21 0.78 -0.13
CA ILE A 142 4.13 -0.35 -0.29
C ILE A 142 3.44 -1.59 -0.89
N LYS A 143 2.14 -1.81 -0.63
CA LYS A 143 1.37 -2.95 -1.14
C LYS A 143 1.46 -3.08 -2.66
N ASN A 144 1.43 -1.96 -3.38
CA ASN A 144 1.54 -1.96 -4.84
C ASN A 144 2.98 -2.21 -5.29
N LYS A 145 3.96 -1.70 -4.53
CA LYS A 145 5.39 -1.83 -4.80
C LYS A 145 5.92 -3.25 -4.63
N ILE A 146 5.35 -4.01 -3.69
CA ILE A 146 5.82 -5.37 -3.39
C ILE A 146 5.16 -6.45 -4.26
N THR A 147 4.12 -6.09 -5.02
CA THR A 147 3.39 -7.03 -5.91
C THR A 147 4.28 -7.78 -6.89
N PRO A 148 5.29 -7.17 -7.55
CA PRO A 148 6.19 -7.90 -8.45
C PRO A 148 6.97 -9.04 -7.78
N PHE A 149 7.15 -8.98 -6.46
CA PHE A 149 7.88 -9.99 -5.70
C PHE A 149 6.96 -11.06 -5.07
N ASP A 150 5.65 -10.84 -5.10
CA ASP A 150 4.65 -11.73 -4.52
C ASP A 150 4.32 -12.91 -5.46
N ARG A 151 5.34 -13.75 -5.74
CA ARG A 151 5.21 -14.91 -6.64
C ARG A 151 4.15 -15.91 -6.18
N TYR A 152 3.95 -16.02 -4.87
CA TYR A 152 3.02 -16.96 -4.24
C TYR A 152 1.64 -16.35 -3.97
N GLN A 153 1.40 -15.11 -4.43
CA GLN A 153 0.12 -14.42 -4.27
C GLN A 153 -0.32 -14.30 -2.79
N ILE A 154 0.62 -14.15 -1.87
CA ILE A 154 0.42 -13.99 -0.42
C ILE A 154 -0.57 -12.85 -0.14
N LYS A 155 -0.58 -11.80 -0.97
CA LYS A 155 -1.54 -10.69 -0.86
C LYS A 155 -3.01 -11.06 -1.07
N ARG A 156 -3.30 -12.25 -1.62
CA ARG A 156 -4.66 -12.77 -1.80
C ARG A 156 -5.14 -13.51 -0.55
N LEU A 157 -4.25 -13.84 0.39
CA LEU A 157 -4.61 -14.51 1.63
C LEU A 157 -5.41 -13.54 2.54
N PRO A 158 -6.56 -13.98 3.09
CA PRO A 158 -7.60 -13.09 3.59
C PRO A 158 -7.25 -12.36 4.90
N ASN A 159 -6.48 -12.97 5.81
CA ASN A 159 -6.29 -12.39 7.15
C ASN A 159 -4.97 -11.65 7.35
N ILE A 160 -4.13 -11.54 6.31
CA ILE A 160 -2.88 -10.80 6.40
C ILE A 160 -3.03 -9.43 5.72
N SER A 161 -2.62 -8.38 6.41
CA SER A 161 -2.66 -7.02 5.85
C SER A 161 -1.54 -6.16 6.39
N GLY A 162 -1.34 -5.00 5.75
CA GLY A 162 -0.43 -3.96 6.23
C GLY A 162 1.00 -4.45 6.51
N PRO A 163 1.55 -4.20 7.71
CA PRO A 163 2.94 -4.54 8.03
C PRO A 163 3.23 -6.04 7.98
N GLN A 164 2.30 -6.88 8.44
CA GLN A 164 2.45 -8.33 8.45
C GLN A 164 2.53 -8.87 7.02
N LEU A 165 1.71 -8.35 6.10
CA LEU A 165 1.75 -8.74 4.69
C LEU A 165 3.09 -8.36 4.06
N THR A 166 3.58 -7.16 4.35
CA THR A 166 4.89 -6.69 3.88
C THR A 166 6.01 -7.61 4.38
N GLN A 167 6.02 -7.93 5.68
CA GLN A 167 6.98 -8.86 6.28
C GLN A 167 6.93 -10.23 5.60
N ALA A 168 5.74 -10.83 5.49
CA ALA A 168 5.55 -12.14 4.89
C ALA A 168 6.07 -12.21 3.44
N ILE A 169 5.77 -11.20 2.62
CA ILE A 169 6.27 -11.14 1.23
C ILE A 169 7.79 -11.02 1.22
N PHE A 170 8.39 -10.12 2.02
CA PHE A 170 9.85 -9.96 2.03
C PHE A 170 10.57 -11.20 2.58
N ASP A 171 10.05 -11.83 3.63
CA ASP A 171 10.68 -13.01 4.23
C ASP A 171 10.65 -14.19 3.27
N PHE A 172 9.52 -14.40 2.59
CA PHE A 172 9.33 -15.50 1.66
C PHE A 172 9.87 -15.21 0.24
N MET A 173 10.28 -13.96 -0.04
CA MET A 173 10.90 -13.58 -1.30
C MET A 173 12.16 -14.42 -1.56
N ASP A 174 12.28 -14.91 -2.79
CA ASP A 174 13.42 -15.69 -3.26
C ASP A 174 14.53 -14.77 -3.77
N ALA A 175 15.14 -14.04 -2.83
CA ALA A 175 16.27 -13.15 -3.05
C ALA A 175 17.22 -13.28 -1.85
N ASP A 176 18.48 -12.89 -2.02
CA ASP A 176 19.41 -12.80 -0.90
C ASP A 176 19.05 -11.63 0.04
N LEU A 177 19.53 -11.70 1.27
CA LEU A 177 19.21 -10.72 2.31
C LEU A 177 19.70 -9.31 1.93
N SER A 178 20.85 -9.19 1.28
CA SER A 178 21.43 -7.90 0.87
C SER A 178 20.57 -7.18 -0.17
N ALA A 179 20.06 -7.90 -1.17
CA ALA A 179 19.16 -7.40 -2.19
C ALA A 179 17.81 -6.96 -1.59
N LYS A 180 17.26 -7.75 -0.64
CA LYS A 180 16.05 -7.36 0.09
C LYS A 180 16.24 -6.06 0.86
N ILE A 181 17.36 -5.93 1.59
CA ILE A 181 17.68 -4.73 2.37
C ILE A 181 17.86 -3.52 1.44
N ALA A 182 18.64 -3.66 0.36
CA ALA A 182 18.85 -2.60 -0.61
C ALA A 182 17.53 -2.11 -1.21
N HIS A 183 16.63 -3.03 -1.58
CA HIS A 183 15.32 -2.68 -2.10
C HIS A 183 14.43 -1.98 -1.06
N LEU A 184 14.46 -2.42 0.20
CA LEU A 184 13.75 -1.73 1.29
C LEU A 184 14.28 -0.32 1.54
N GLU A 185 15.59 -0.11 1.44
CA GLU A 185 16.21 1.21 1.60
C GLU A 185 15.87 2.15 0.43
N GLU A 186 15.78 1.60 -0.78
CA GLU A 186 15.28 2.32 -1.96
C GLU A 186 13.82 2.76 -1.76
N LEU A 187 12.94 1.83 -1.36
CA LEU A 187 11.53 2.13 -1.10
C LEU A 187 11.38 3.16 0.04
N LYS A 188 12.17 3.06 1.10
CA LYS A 188 12.19 4.05 2.17
C LYS A 188 12.58 5.43 1.65
N THR A 189 13.62 5.50 0.80
CA THR A 189 14.08 6.76 0.21
C THR A 189 13.00 7.40 -0.66
N GLN A 190 12.33 6.60 -1.50
CA GLN A 190 11.19 7.06 -2.31
C GLN A 190 10.04 7.56 -1.42
N TRP A 191 9.72 6.83 -0.36
CA TRP A 191 8.69 7.21 0.61
C TRP A 191 9.02 8.53 1.32
N ASP A 192 10.24 8.68 1.82
CA ASP A 192 10.69 9.90 2.50
C ASP A 192 10.66 11.11 1.54
N GLN A 193 10.96 10.91 0.26
CA GLN A 193 10.88 11.96 -0.76
C GLN A 193 9.41 12.34 -1.08
N ASN A 194 8.50 11.36 -1.09
CA ASN A 194 7.07 11.61 -1.18
C ASN A 194 6.57 12.42 0.02
N LEU A 195 6.98 12.08 1.24
CA LEU A 195 6.62 12.81 2.46
C LEU A 195 7.15 14.26 2.44
N LYS A 196 8.41 14.47 2.04
CA LYS A 196 9.01 15.80 1.94
C LYS A 196 8.21 16.75 1.04
N THR A 197 7.53 16.22 0.03
CA THR A 197 6.75 17.01 -0.94
C THR A 197 5.27 17.16 -0.57
N ASP A 198 4.79 16.52 0.49
CA ASP A 198 3.39 16.61 0.93
C ASP A 198 2.97 18.04 1.30
N HIS A 199 3.88 18.84 1.83
CA HIS A 199 3.60 20.22 2.21
C HIS A 199 3.09 21.07 1.03
N HIS A 200 3.39 20.72 -0.22
CA HIS A 200 2.84 21.39 -1.39
C HIS A 200 1.31 21.22 -1.48
N LEU A 201 0.79 20.05 -1.09
CA LEU A 201 -0.64 19.74 -1.12
C LEU A 201 -1.40 20.36 0.06
N LYS A 202 -0.72 20.94 1.07
CA LYS A 202 -1.35 21.62 2.23
C LYS A 202 -2.34 22.71 1.81
N TRP A 203 -2.16 23.30 0.62
CA TRP A 203 -3.10 24.28 0.07
C TRP A 203 -4.53 23.73 -0.15
N LEU A 204 -4.67 22.39 -0.30
CA LEU A 204 -5.94 21.69 -0.41
C LEU A 204 -6.60 21.43 0.95
N ASP A 205 -5.89 21.62 2.07
CA ASP A 205 -6.38 21.39 3.44
C ASP A 205 -6.86 22.68 4.13
N ASP A 206 -7.24 23.67 3.33
CA ASP A 206 -7.70 24.96 3.81
C ASP A 206 -9.07 24.84 4.50
N LYS A 207 -9.23 25.50 5.66
CA LYS A 207 -10.48 25.42 6.44
C LYS A 207 -11.65 26.11 5.76
N VAL A 208 -11.40 27.16 4.98
CA VAL A 208 -12.45 28.01 4.40
C VAL A 208 -12.74 27.59 2.96
N HIS A 209 -11.70 27.31 2.18
CA HIS A 209 -11.81 27.02 0.74
C HIS A 209 -11.31 25.62 0.36
N GLY A 210 -11.07 24.74 1.34
CA GLY A 210 -10.49 23.43 1.06
C GLY A 210 -11.39 22.55 0.21
N LYS A 211 -12.72 22.65 0.37
CA LYS A 211 -13.68 21.87 -0.40
C LYS A 211 -13.61 22.24 -1.88
N GLU A 212 -13.74 23.52 -2.22
CA GLU A 212 -13.71 24.00 -3.60
C GLU A 212 -12.35 23.74 -4.26
N ARG A 213 -11.25 23.89 -3.50
CA ARG A 213 -9.90 23.58 -4.00
C ARG A 213 -9.71 22.10 -4.28
N ARG A 214 -10.27 21.21 -3.45
CA ARG A 214 -10.24 19.75 -3.68
C ARG A 214 -11.10 19.36 -4.88
N GLU A 215 -12.28 19.95 -5.03
CA GLU A 215 -13.12 19.75 -6.22
C GLU A 215 -12.41 20.19 -7.51
N LEU A 216 -11.78 21.38 -7.49
CA LEU A 216 -10.97 21.87 -8.61
C LEU A 216 -9.77 20.95 -8.91
N ALA A 217 -9.10 20.46 -7.86
CA ALA A 217 -7.99 19.52 -8.00
C ALA A 217 -8.46 18.19 -8.62
N TRP A 218 -9.62 17.68 -8.19
CA TRP A 218 -10.19 16.45 -8.73
C TRP A 218 -10.56 16.61 -10.20
N ALA A 219 -11.26 17.69 -10.57
CA ALA A 219 -11.57 17.99 -11.96
C ALA A 219 -10.31 18.01 -12.83
N ALA A 220 -9.25 18.69 -12.37
CA ALA A 220 -7.98 18.73 -13.09
C ALA A 220 -7.27 17.37 -13.20
N LEU A 221 -7.46 16.47 -12.22
CA LEU A 221 -6.94 15.11 -12.29
C LEU A 221 -7.74 14.27 -13.28
N CYS A 222 -9.07 14.35 -13.27
CA CYS A 222 -9.93 13.69 -14.26
C CYS A 222 -9.61 14.16 -15.68
N ASP A 223 -9.41 15.47 -15.90
CA ASP A 223 -9.03 16.01 -17.21
C ASP A 223 -7.68 15.46 -17.70
N LYS A 224 -6.71 15.31 -16.78
CA LYS A 224 -5.36 14.87 -17.13
C LYS A 224 -5.22 13.35 -17.25
N TYR A 225 -6.04 12.59 -16.53
CA TYR A 225 -6.00 11.14 -16.45
C TYR A 225 -7.42 10.55 -16.57
N PRO A 226 -8.10 10.72 -17.71
CA PRO A 226 -9.50 10.34 -17.88
C PRO A 226 -9.74 8.83 -17.73
N ASP A 227 -8.76 8.00 -18.08
CA ASP A 227 -8.86 6.53 -17.98
C ASP A 227 -8.73 6.01 -16.54
N ARG A 228 -8.28 6.86 -15.60
CA ARG A 228 -8.00 6.46 -14.20
C ARG A 228 -8.94 7.05 -13.18
N PHE A 229 -9.40 8.28 -13.43
CA PHE A 229 -10.22 9.02 -12.49
C PHE A 229 -11.57 9.37 -13.12
N ASN A 230 -12.64 9.05 -12.40
CA ASN A 230 -14.00 9.39 -12.81
C ASN A 230 -14.53 10.54 -11.96
N VAL A 231 -15.16 11.51 -12.63
CA VAL A 231 -15.77 12.70 -12.04
C VAL A 231 -16.84 12.36 -10.98
N VAL A 232 -17.50 11.21 -11.08
CA VAL A 232 -18.69 10.85 -10.27
C VAL A 232 -18.43 10.83 -8.75
N ARG A 233 -17.20 10.57 -8.28
CA ARG A 233 -16.92 10.53 -6.84
C ARG A 233 -15.61 11.23 -6.49
N ALA A 234 -15.68 12.55 -6.33
CA ALA A 234 -14.56 13.36 -5.88
C ALA A 234 -14.09 12.95 -4.47
N PRO A 235 -12.77 12.82 -4.24
CA PRO A 235 -12.23 12.64 -2.91
C PRO A 235 -12.55 13.85 -2.03
N SER A 236 -13.02 13.60 -0.81
CA SER A 236 -13.51 14.66 0.08
C SER A 236 -12.48 15.12 1.10
N LYS A 237 -11.46 14.29 1.37
CA LYS A 237 -10.43 14.56 2.39
C LYS A 237 -9.10 14.90 1.76
N HIS A 238 -8.31 15.74 2.42
CA HIS A 238 -6.93 16.04 2.02
C HIS A 238 -6.08 14.77 1.94
N GLN A 239 -6.28 13.84 2.87
CA GLN A 239 -5.60 12.55 2.94
C GLN A 239 -5.75 11.72 1.66
N ASP A 240 -6.92 11.76 1.02
CA ASP A 240 -7.17 11.02 -0.22
C ASP A 240 -6.29 11.55 -1.37
N PHE A 241 -6.07 12.87 -1.44
CA PHE A 241 -5.18 13.47 -2.43
C PHE A 241 -3.72 13.09 -2.17
N LEU A 242 -3.29 13.04 -0.91
CA LEU A 242 -1.94 12.59 -0.58
C LEU A 242 -1.66 11.20 -1.18
N GLU A 243 -2.61 10.27 -1.03
CA GLU A 243 -2.49 8.90 -1.53
C GLU A 243 -2.55 8.80 -3.05
N ILE A 244 -3.43 9.58 -3.71
CA ILE A 244 -3.47 9.66 -5.17
C ILE A 244 -2.11 10.12 -5.70
N PHE A 245 -1.52 11.15 -5.10
CA PHE A 245 -0.22 11.65 -5.53
C PHE A 245 0.94 10.71 -5.20
N ASP A 246 0.81 9.85 -4.19
CA ASP A 246 1.83 8.83 -3.93
C ASP A 246 1.89 7.78 -5.05
N GLN A 247 0.76 7.48 -5.69
CA GLN A 247 0.70 6.60 -6.86
C GLN A 247 1.23 7.30 -8.12
N LEU A 248 0.85 8.58 -8.32
CA LEU A 248 1.28 9.35 -9.47
C LEU A 248 2.76 9.78 -9.41
N ALA A 249 3.40 9.73 -8.25
CA ALA A 249 4.82 10.07 -8.10
C ALA A 249 5.72 9.19 -9.00
N GLU A 250 5.33 7.93 -9.22
CA GLU A 250 6.05 6.98 -10.09
C GLU A 250 6.04 7.40 -11.55
N GLU A 251 5.02 8.16 -11.96
CA GLU A 251 4.87 8.72 -13.31
C GLU A 251 5.53 10.09 -13.44
N GLY A 252 6.35 10.48 -12.46
CA GLY A 252 7.05 11.76 -12.44
C GLY A 252 6.13 12.95 -12.16
N VAL A 253 4.94 12.73 -11.60
CA VAL A 253 3.99 13.81 -11.32
C VAL A 253 4.45 14.60 -10.09
N SER A 254 4.88 15.83 -10.33
CA SER A 254 5.27 16.78 -9.30
C SER A 254 4.06 17.39 -8.59
N LYS A 255 3.91 17.11 -7.29
CA LYS A 255 2.92 17.77 -6.39
C LYS A 255 3.02 19.30 -6.47
N ARG A 256 4.25 19.83 -6.49
CA ARG A 256 4.51 21.28 -6.58
C ARG A 256 3.94 21.89 -7.85
N ASP A 257 4.26 21.29 -8.99
CA ASP A 257 3.93 21.88 -10.29
C ASP A 257 2.44 21.74 -10.58
N PHE A 258 1.82 20.64 -10.12
CA PHE A 258 0.37 20.48 -10.11
C PHE A 258 -0.33 21.58 -9.30
N ILE A 259 0.08 21.81 -8.05
CA ILE A 259 -0.52 22.87 -7.21
C ILE A 259 -0.28 24.27 -7.80
N LYS A 260 0.90 24.54 -8.38
CA LYS A 260 1.18 25.80 -9.08
C LYS A 260 0.20 26.01 -10.25
N SER A 261 -0.07 24.97 -11.04
CA SER A 261 -1.06 25.00 -12.11
C SER A 261 -2.47 25.28 -11.59
N LEU A 262 -2.88 24.62 -10.50
CA LEU A 262 -4.19 24.83 -9.89
C LEU A 262 -4.39 26.25 -9.35
N LYS A 263 -3.39 26.82 -8.67
CA LYS A 263 -3.45 28.21 -8.21
C LYS A 263 -3.61 29.19 -9.39
N GLY A 264 -2.96 28.90 -10.51
CA GLY A 264 -3.14 29.63 -11.76
C GLY A 264 -4.58 29.51 -12.31
N LYS A 265 -5.15 28.30 -12.32
CA LYS A 265 -6.56 28.07 -12.71
C LYS A 265 -7.54 28.78 -11.78
N GLU A 266 -7.33 28.70 -10.46
CA GLU A 266 -8.17 29.39 -9.47
C GLU A 266 -8.11 30.91 -9.65
N SER A 267 -6.92 31.48 -9.89
CA SER A 267 -6.77 32.91 -10.19
C SER A 267 -7.51 33.31 -11.48
N LYS A 268 -7.43 32.49 -12.53
CA LYS A 268 -8.20 32.69 -13.78
C LYS A 268 -9.71 32.57 -13.56
N LEU A 269 -10.17 31.64 -12.74
CA LEU A 269 -11.60 31.50 -12.40
C LEU A 269 -12.08 32.67 -11.55
N LYS A 270 -11.28 33.12 -10.57
CA LYS A 270 -11.58 34.31 -9.77
C LYS A 270 -11.60 35.57 -10.62
N THR A 271 -10.72 35.71 -11.61
CA THR A 271 -10.74 36.84 -12.56
C THR A 271 -11.82 36.71 -13.61
N ALA A 272 -12.25 35.51 -13.99
CA ALA A 272 -13.43 35.29 -14.83
C ALA A 272 -14.72 35.65 -14.07
N ASN A 273 -14.81 35.28 -12.78
CA ASN A 273 -15.98 35.56 -11.94
C ASN A 273 -16.01 36.98 -11.39
N LYS A 274 -14.85 37.60 -11.11
CA LYS A 274 -14.71 39.03 -10.78
C LYS A 274 -14.62 39.91 -12.03
N GLY A 275 -14.54 39.28 -13.21
CA GLY A 275 -14.41 39.92 -14.50
C GLY A 275 -15.66 39.71 -15.34
N ARG A 276 -16.75 40.36 -14.94
CA ARG A 276 -17.34 41.29 -15.90
C ARG A 276 -16.23 42.28 -16.26
N LYS A 277 -15.33 41.93 -17.21
CA LYS A 277 -14.90 42.95 -18.15
C LYS A 277 -16.21 43.55 -18.62
N ALA A 278 -16.37 44.87 -18.54
CA ALA A 278 -17.50 45.52 -19.19
C ALA A 278 -17.55 44.95 -20.61
N LYS A 279 -18.51 44.05 -20.86
CA LYS A 279 -18.85 43.69 -22.22
C LYS A 279 -19.42 45.00 -22.72
N ASN A 280 -18.79 45.62 -23.71
CA ASN A 280 -19.43 46.70 -24.44
C ASN A 280 -20.67 46.04 -25.05
N LEU A 281 -21.79 46.17 -24.35
CA LEU A 281 -23.09 45.88 -24.91
C LEU A 281 -23.32 47.04 -25.87
N ASP A 282 -23.42 46.72 -27.15
CA ASP A 282 -23.81 47.70 -28.15
C ASP A 282 -25.28 48.07 -27.90
N ILE A 283 -25.47 48.99 -26.97
CA ILE A 283 -26.74 49.67 -26.78
C ILE A 283 -26.81 50.71 -27.89
N LEU A 284 -27.91 50.72 -28.65
CA LEU A 284 -28.15 51.77 -29.64
C LEU A 284 -27.93 53.14 -28.99
N LEU A 285 -27.20 54.03 -29.67
CA LEU A 285 -26.84 55.36 -29.17
C LEU A 285 -28.04 56.16 -28.62
N GLU A 286 -29.22 55.96 -29.19
CA GLU A 286 -30.48 56.59 -28.76
C GLU A 286 -31.01 56.10 -27.40
N ASN A 287 -30.64 54.90 -26.96
CA ASN A 287 -31.12 54.28 -25.73
C ASN A 287 -30.19 54.51 -24.54
N HIS A 288 -28.92 54.88 -24.77
CA HIS A 288 -27.97 55.19 -23.71
C HIS A 288 -28.45 56.34 -22.79
N PRO A 289 -28.99 57.47 -23.30
CA PRO A 289 -29.53 58.53 -22.44
C PRO A 289 -30.75 58.07 -21.62
N ARG A 290 -31.53 57.11 -22.13
CA ARG A 290 -32.71 56.57 -21.43
C ARG A 290 -32.28 55.67 -20.28
N LEU A 291 -31.29 54.79 -20.50
CA LEU A 291 -30.72 53.94 -19.46
C LEU A 291 -30.09 54.78 -18.34
N LYS A 292 -29.36 55.84 -18.69
CA LYS A 292 -28.76 56.75 -17.71
C LYS A 292 -29.81 57.42 -16.82
N LYS A 293 -30.91 57.93 -17.40
CA LYS A 293 -32.03 58.50 -16.62
C LYS A 293 -32.67 57.49 -15.67
N LEU A 294 -32.82 56.23 -16.09
CA LEU A 294 -33.37 55.17 -15.24
C LEU A 294 -32.43 54.82 -14.08
N ALA A 295 -31.13 54.75 -14.36
CA ALA A 295 -30.11 54.51 -13.35
C ALA A 295 -30.08 55.60 -12.27
N GLU A 296 -30.16 56.87 -12.71
CA GLU A 296 -30.27 58.03 -11.82
C GLU A 296 -31.57 57.98 -10.98
N HIS A 297 -32.71 57.70 -11.62
CA HIS A 297 -34.00 57.61 -10.93
C HIS A 297 -34.05 56.49 -9.88
N TRP A 298 -33.41 55.35 -10.16
CA TRP A 298 -33.36 54.20 -9.25
C TRP A 298 -32.19 54.26 -8.25
N ALA A 299 -31.34 55.28 -8.32
CA ALA A 299 -30.13 55.41 -7.51
C ALA A 299 -29.20 54.18 -7.57
N VAL A 300 -29.05 53.59 -8.75
CA VAL A 300 -28.18 52.42 -9.01
C VAL A 300 -27.26 52.67 -10.20
N PRO A 301 -26.14 51.94 -10.33
CA PRO A 301 -25.32 51.99 -11.53
C PRO A 301 -26.09 51.55 -12.79
N GLU A 302 -25.74 52.08 -13.96
CA GLU A 302 -26.40 51.77 -15.25
C GLU A 302 -26.45 50.26 -15.57
N CYS A 303 -25.43 49.49 -15.17
CA CYS A 303 -25.42 48.04 -15.34
C CYS A 303 -26.48 47.31 -14.49
N ILE A 304 -26.77 47.82 -13.29
CA ILE A 304 -27.80 47.28 -12.40
C ILE A 304 -29.19 47.67 -12.91
N ALA A 305 -29.33 48.89 -13.44
CA ALA A 305 -30.57 49.30 -14.10
C ALA A 305 -30.88 48.42 -15.32
N LEU A 306 -29.87 48.09 -16.13
CA LEU A 306 -30.04 47.20 -17.28
C LEU A 306 -30.41 45.77 -16.87
N ASP A 307 -29.70 45.20 -15.88
CA ASP A 307 -30.01 43.86 -15.36
C ASP A 307 -31.46 43.80 -14.84
N ARG A 308 -31.91 44.84 -14.11
CA ARG A 308 -33.28 44.95 -13.61
C ARG A 308 -34.33 45.00 -14.73
N LEU A 309 -34.09 45.79 -15.78
CA LEU A 309 -34.98 45.86 -16.94
C LEU A 309 -35.13 44.51 -17.63
N ILE A 310 -34.04 43.76 -17.77
CA ILE A 310 -34.04 42.42 -18.38
C ILE A 310 -34.85 41.46 -17.50
N SER A 311 -34.63 41.45 -16.19
CA SER A 311 -35.38 40.60 -15.26
C SER A 311 -36.88 40.91 -15.27
N GLU A 312 -37.26 42.19 -15.18
CA GLU A 312 -38.68 42.61 -15.19
C GLU A 312 -39.36 42.27 -16.53
N ALA A 313 -38.67 42.45 -17.66
CA ALA A 313 -39.20 42.07 -18.98
C ALA A 313 -39.34 40.56 -19.12
N HIS A 314 -38.36 39.79 -18.65
CA HIS A 314 -38.41 38.32 -18.66
C HIS A 314 -39.56 37.80 -17.79
N GLU A 315 -39.69 38.29 -16.54
CA GLU A 315 -40.78 37.89 -15.65
C GLU A 315 -42.16 38.22 -16.24
N LYS A 316 -42.28 39.35 -16.94
CA LYS A 316 -43.52 39.75 -17.59
C LYS A 316 -43.90 38.84 -18.76
N GLU A 317 -42.91 38.40 -19.54
CA GLU A 317 -43.14 37.62 -20.76
C GLU A 317 -43.22 36.10 -20.49
N PHE A 318 -42.43 35.61 -19.53
CA PHE A 318 -42.24 34.18 -19.29
C PHE A 318 -42.61 33.73 -17.87
N GLY A 319 -42.99 34.65 -16.98
CA GLY A 319 -43.29 34.37 -15.58
C GLY A 319 -42.04 34.37 -14.69
N LYS A 320 -42.25 34.26 -13.37
CA LYS A 320 -41.16 34.14 -12.40
C LYS A 320 -40.55 32.74 -12.46
N GLU A 321 -39.22 32.68 -12.53
CA GLU A 321 -38.45 31.43 -12.37
C GLU A 321 -38.50 30.89 -10.93
#